data_AF-A3X4A3-F1
#
_entry.id   AF-A3X4A3-F1
#
_cell.length_a   1.000
_cell.length_b   1.000
_cell.length_c   1.000
_cell.angle_alpha   90.00
_cell.angle_beta   90.00
_cell.angle_gamma   90.00
#
_symmetry.space_group_name_H-M   'P 1'
#
loop_
_entity.id
_entity.type
_entity.pdbx_description
1 polymer ?
#
loop_
_entity_poly.entity_id
_entity_poly.type
_entity_poly.pdbx_seq_one_letter_code
_entity_poly.pdbx_strand_id
1 'polypeptide(L)'
;MAKFVPFLGICTATSFLGLSVAGAQTIESCDWVASAANLVEPWAETTRTYGDGAVRIALLDTGGEPACCSSHLLILSPDPEYGQACNILSDQPGTGFRQVFLEQSDSGYDPSQGLLLTIPVGRLDPDTGGVDAASIESVEIRINQASGELRIETGGASPATSPGVKNSDAKK
;
A
#
# COMPACT_ATOMS: atom_id res chain seq x y z
N MET A 1 57.52 -44.17 11.40
CA MET A 1 56.21 -44.21 12.08
C MET A 1 55.56 -42.85 11.91
N ALA A 2 54.31 -42.84 11.43
CA ALA A 2 53.58 -41.71 10.90
C ALA A 2 53.35 -40.56 11.90
N LYS A 3 53.23 -39.32 11.40
CA LYS A 3 52.18 -38.38 11.84
C LYS A 3 51.64 -37.57 10.66
N PHE A 4 50.38 -37.83 10.41
CA PHE A 4 49.42 -37.20 9.50
C PHE A 4 49.30 -35.69 9.74
N VAL A 5 49.18 -34.91 8.66
CA VAL A 5 48.71 -33.51 8.69
C VAL A 5 47.34 -33.49 8.01
N PRO A 6 46.23 -33.14 8.69
CA PRO A 6 44.94 -33.05 8.02
C PRO A 6 44.82 -31.71 7.32
N PHE A 7 44.46 -31.78 6.04
CA PHE A 7 44.09 -30.63 5.21
C PHE A 7 42.74 -30.06 5.68
N LEU A 8 42.71 -28.74 5.79
CA LEU A 8 41.58 -27.92 6.21
C LEU A 8 40.50 -27.90 5.11
N GLY A 9 39.38 -28.60 5.33
CA GLY A 9 38.21 -28.55 4.45
C GLY A 9 37.22 -27.48 4.93
N ILE A 10 37.24 -26.31 4.31
CA ILE A 10 36.27 -25.24 4.56
C ILE A 10 35.00 -25.56 3.76
N CYS A 11 33.94 -26.02 4.42
CA CYS A 11 32.60 -26.10 3.86
C CYS A 11 31.96 -24.72 3.91
N THR A 12 32.00 -23.98 2.79
CA THR A 12 31.26 -22.72 2.65
C THR A 12 29.78 -23.05 2.44
N ALA A 13 28.98 -22.99 3.51
CA ALA A 13 27.53 -23.09 3.42
C ALA A 13 26.97 -21.75 2.92
N THR A 14 26.72 -21.64 1.61
CA THR A 14 26.02 -20.49 1.03
C THR A 14 24.56 -20.53 1.44
N SER A 15 24.23 -19.82 2.51
CA SER A 15 22.86 -19.60 2.94
C SER A 15 22.17 -18.69 1.93
N PHE A 16 21.23 -19.23 1.15
CA PHE A 16 20.28 -18.44 0.36
C PHE A 16 19.32 -17.76 1.34
N LEU A 17 19.55 -16.48 1.61
CA LEU A 17 18.55 -15.60 2.20
C LEU A 17 17.40 -15.47 1.19
N GLY A 18 16.24 -16.05 1.50
CA GLY A 18 15.04 -15.86 0.70
C GLY A 18 14.64 -14.39 0.72
N LEU A 19 14.68 -13.73 -0.44
CA LEU A 19 14.03 -12.44 -0.62
C LEU A 19 12.52 -12.70 -0.63
N SER A 20 11.85 -12.43 0.49
CA SER A 20 10.41 -12.21 0.45
C SER A 20 10.17 -10.93 -0.34
N VAL A 21 9.68 -11.04 -1.58
CA VAL A 21 9.07 -9.90 -2.28
C VAL A 21 7.77 -9.61 -1.53
N ALA A 22 7.81 -8.65 -0.62
CA ALA A 22 6.59 -8.03 -0.13
C ALA A 22 5.89 -7.41 -1.35
N GLY A 23 4.66 -7.84 -1.64
CA GLY A 23 3.85 -7.26 -2.71
C GLY A 23 3.57 -5.80 -2.38
N ALA A 24 4.31 -4.90 -3.00
CA ALA A 24 4.07 -3.47 -2.91
C ALA A 24 2.77 -3.14 -3.65
N GLN A 25 1.98 -2.19 -3.11
CA GLN A 25 0.80 -1.70 -3.83
C GLN A 25 1.23 -1.10 -5.18
N THR A 26 0.28 -1.00 -6.10
CA THR A 26 0.55 -0.53 -7.46
C THR A 26 -0.29 0.68 -7.81
N ILE A 27 0.30 1.60 -8.56
CA ILE A 27 -0.40 2.70 -9.23
C ILE A 27 -0.23 2.48 -10.73
N GLU A 28 -1.34 2.23 -11.42
CA GLU A 28 -1.35 1.95 -12.85
C GLU A 28 -2.20 2.98 -13.58
N SER A 29 -1.90 3.23 -14.86
CA SER A 29 -2.79 4.05 -15.69
C SER A 29 -4.16 3.40 -15.79
N CYS A 30 -5.21 4.22 -15.87
CA CYS A 30 -6.57 3.70 -15.93
C CYS A 30 -6.81 2.74 -17.09
N ASP A 31 -7.46 1.64 -16.77
CA ASP A 31 -7.93 0.62 -17.70
C ASP A 31 -9.44 0.36 -17.48
N TRP A 32 -9.88 -0.88 -17.67
CA TRP A 32 -11.27 -1.28 -17.43
C TRP A 32 -11.72 -1.12 -15.96
N VAL A 33 -10.80 -1.16 -14.98
CA VAL A 33 -11.12 -0.99 -13.56
C VAL A 33 -11.67 0.41 -13.29
N ALA A 34 -11.24 1.43 -14.05
CA ALA A 34 -11.74 2.81 -13.96
C ALA A 34 -13.09 3.05 -14.64
N SER A 35 -13.81 2.00 -15.06
CA SER A 35 -15.17 2.13 -15.59
C SER A 35 -16.06 2.91 -14.63
N ALA A 36 -16.88 3.83 -15.15
CA ALA A 36 -17.86 4.54 -14.34
C ALA A 36 -18.86 3.60 -13.65
N ALA A 37 -19.07 2.39 -14.19
CA ALA A 37 -19.89 1.36 -13.57
C ALA A 37 -19.30 0.80 -12.27
N ASN A 38 -18.00 0.98 -12.04
CA ASN A 38 -17.31 0.55 -10.82
C ASN A 38 -17.28 1.64 -9.75
N LEU A 39 -17.75 2.86 -10.03
CA LEU A 39 -17.80 3.92 -9.01
C LEU A 39 -18.77 3.53 -7.90
N VAL A 40 -18.29 3.51 -6.66
CA VAL A 40 -19.12 3.18 -5.51
C VAL A 40 -20.06 4.34 -5.20
N GLU A 41 -21.34 4.05 -5.06
CA GLU A 41 -22.37 5.02 -4.65
C GLU A 41 -22.53 5.06 -3.12
N PRO A 42 -22.90 6.21 -2.52
CA PRO A 42 -23.16 7.50 -3.16
C PRO A 42 -21.88 8.31 -3.38
N TRP A 43 -21.69 8.89 -4.57
CA TRP A 43 -20.45 9.60 -4.92
C TRP A 43 -20.06 10.72 -3.96
N ALA A 44 -21.04 11.40 -3.35
CA ALA A 44 -20.77 12.46 -2.37
C ALA A 44 -20.01 11.97 -1.13
N GLU A 45 -20.12 10.68 -0.80
CA GLU A 45 -19.49 10.07 0.38
C GLU A 45 -18.22 9.30 0.01
N THR A 46 -18.18 8.72 -1.19
CA THR A 46 -17.13 7.84 -1.71
C THR A 46 -16.13 8.55 -2.64
N THR A 47 -16.17 9.88 -2.66
CA THR A 47 -15.18 10.70 -3.36
C THR A 47 -14.55 11.74 -2.43
N ARG A 48 -13.32 12.15 -2.77
CA ARG A 48 -12.58 13.22 -2.10
C ARG A 48 -11.93 14.11 -3.16
N THR A 49 -11.82 15.40 -2.86
CA THR A 49 -11.23 16.39 -3.77
C THR A 49 -10.23 17.27 -3.02
N TYR A 50 -9.11 17.58 -3.66
CA TYR A 50 -8.01 18.34 -3.07
C TYR A 50 -7.48 19.40 -4.05
N GLY A 51 -6.87 20.46 -3.52
CA GLY A 51 -6.27 21.54 -4.31
C GLY A 51 -7.25 22.17 -5.29
N ASP A 52 -8.42 22.59 -4.80
CA ASP A 52 -9.48 23.22 -5.60
C ASP A 52 -9.97 22.42 -6.81
N GLY A 53 -9.95 21.08 -6.71
CA GLY A 53 -10.39 20.21 -7.80
C GLY A 53 -9.27 19.64 -8.66
N ALA A 54 -8.01 20.04 -8.41
CA ALA A 54 -6.86 19.54 -9.14
C ALA A 54 -6.68 18.02 -8.98
N VAL A 55 -6.92 17.50 -7.78
CA VAL A 55 -6.86 16.07 -7.48
C VAL A 55 -8.23 15.58 -7.04
N ARG A 56 -8.70 14.46 -7.62
CA ARG A 56 -9.93 13.78 -7.19
C ARG A 56 -9.64 12.30 -6.95
N ILE A 57 -10.17 11.80 -5.85
CA ILE A 57 -10.09 10.41 -5.43
C ILE A 57 -11.50 9.85 -5.43
N ALA A 58 -11.70 8.66 -5.98
CA ALA A 58 -12.98 7.96 -5.91
C ALA A 58 -12.76 6.49 -5.55
N LEU A 59 -13.64 5.95 -4.73
CA LEU A 59 -13.68 4.52 -4.45
C LEU A 59 -14.26 3.78 -5.66
N LEU A 60 -13.57 2.71 -6.06
CA LEU A 60 -14.02 1.79 -7.08
C LEU A 60 -14.28 0.41 -6.48
N ASP A 61 -15.31 -0.27 -6.95
CA ASP A 61 -15.58 -1.68 -6.72
C ASP A 61 -15.88 -2.37 -8.05
N THR A 62 -15.10 -3.38 -8.42
CA THR A 62 -15.25 -4.17 -9.65
C THR A 62 -16.41 -5.17 -9.59
N GLY A 63 -17.51 -4.80 -8.92
CA GLY A 63 -18.71 -5.61 -8.78
C GLY A 63 -18.56 -6.77 -7.80
N GLY A 64 -17.66 -6.65 -6.83
CA GLY A 64 -17.33 -7.72 -5.89
C GLY A 64 -16.42 -8.80 -6.45
N GLU A 65 -15.84 -8.63 -7.65
CA GLU A 65 -14.95 -9.62 -8.25
C GLU A 65 -13.53 -9.07 -8.48
N PRO A 66 -12.47 -9.80 -8.07
CA PRO A 66 -12.54 -11.06 -7.33
C PRO A 66 -13.12 -10.85 -5.93
N ALA A 67 -13.88 -11.84 -5.42
CA ALA A 67 -14.53 -11.78 -4.10
C ALA A 67 -13.61 -11.40 -2.93
N CYS A 68 -12.30 -11.63 -3.07
CA CYS A 68 -11.32 -11.23 -2.06
C CYS A 68 -10.92 -9.76 -2.11
N CYS A 69 -11.02 -9.10 -3.27
CA CYS A 69 -10.09 -8.05 -3.65
C CYS A 69 -10.65 -7.11 -4.74
N SER A 70 -11.91 -6.67 -4.64
CA SER A 70 -12.58 -5.86 -5.67
C SER A 70 -12.46 -4.35 -5.45
N SER A 71 -11.94 -3.89 -4.32
CA SER A 71 -11.88 -2.46 -3.97
C SER A 71 -10.61 -1.80 -4.49
N HIS A 72 -10.73 -0.70 -5.24
CA HIS A 72 -9.60 0.09 -5.75
C HIS A 72 -9.82 1.58 -5.47
N LEU A 73 -8.80 2.41 -5.68
CA LEU A 73 -8.99 3.86 -5.75
C LEU A 73 -8.69 4.39 -7.14
N LEU A 74 -9.63 5.13 -7.71
CA LEU A 74 -9.38 6.04 -8.82
C LEU A 74 -8.66 7.28 -8.28
N ILE A 75 -7.58 7.69 -8.96
CA ILE A 75 -6.85 8.92 -8.69
C ILE A 75 -6.78 9.72 -9.99
N LEU A 76 -7.53 10.81 -10.03
CA LEU A 76 -7.39 11.84 -11.06
C LEU A 76 -6.43 12.91 -10.55
N SER A 77 -5.30 13.10 -11.23
CA SER A 77 -4.32 14.15 -10.92
C SER A 77 -4.16 15.09 -12.12
N PRO A 78 -3.54 16.27 -11.96
CA PRO A 78 -3.29 17.18 -13.08
C PRO A 78 -2.47 16.52 -14.19
N ASP A 79 -2.73 16.87 -15.44
CA ASP A 79 -1.87 16.52 -16.55
C ASP A 79 -1.73 17.73 -17.49
N PRO A 80 -0.51 18.17 -17.81
CA PRO A 80 -0.31 19.39 -18.61
C PRO A 80 -0.76 19.25 -20.07
N GLU A 81 -0.90 18.02 -20.59
CA GLU A 81 -1.29 17.74 -21.98
C GLU A 81 -2.80 17.49 -22.10
N TYR A 82 -3.38 16.72 -21.18
CA TYR A 82 -4.77 16.24 -21.26
C TYR A 82 -5.70 16.86 -20.21
N GLY A 83 -5.18 17.71 -19.32
CA GLY A 83 -5.89 18.31 -18.20
C GLY A 83 -5.88 17.42 -16.95
N GLN A 84 -6.21 16.12 -17.09
CA GLN A 84 -6.12 15.15 -15.99
C GLN A 84 -5.50 13.82 -16.43
N ALA A 85 -4.57 13.33 -15.62
CA ALA A 85 -4.07 11.96 -15.67
C ALA A 85 -4.99 11.06 -14.84
N CYS A 86 -5.21 9.84 -15.32
CA CYS A 86 -6.07 8.86 -14.68
C CYS A 86 -5.22 7.68 -14.23
N ASN A 87 -5.21 7.42 -12.91
CA ASN A 87 -4.49 6.31 -12.31
C ASN A 87 -5.37 5.52 -11.35
N ILE A 88 -5.00 4.27 -11.10
CA ILE A 88 -5.70 3.35 -10.20
C ILE A 88 -4.70 2.84 -9.17
N LEU A 89 -5.02 3.00 -7.90
CA LEU A 89 -4.33 2.31 -6.82
C LEU A 89 -4.98 0.95 -6.58
N SER A 90 -4.16 -0.09 -6.62
CA SER A 90 -4.56 -1.48 -6.39
C SER A 90 -3.57 -2.16 -5.45
N ASP A 91 -4.01 -3.27 -4.84
CA ASP A 91 -3.13 -4.07 -4.01
C ASP A 91 -2.03 -4.75 -4.84
N GLN A 92 -2.43 -5.24 -6.01
CA GLN A 92 -1.58 -5.80 -7.06
C GLN A 92 -2.14 -5.38 -8.43
N PRO A 93 -1.39 -5.52 -9.53
CA PRO A 93 -1.91 -5.21 -10.87
C PRO A 93 -3.23 -5.92 -11.15
N GLY A 94 -4.27 -5.15 -11.47
CA GLY A 94 -5.63 -5.65 -11.71
C GLY A 94 -6.33 -6.35 -10.54
N THR A 95 -5.76 -6.36 -9.33
CA THR A 95 -6.36 -6.96 -8.12
C THR A 95 -6.35 -5.95 -6.98
N GLY A 96 -7.54 -5.59 -6.50
CA GLY A 96 -7.72 -4.55 -5.50
C GLY A 96 -7.45 -5.00 -4.07
N PHE A 97 -7.92 -4.21 -3.13
CA PHE A 97 -7.98 -4.55 -1.71
C PHE A 97 -9.30 -5.25 -1.40
N ARG A 98 -9.36 -5.93 -0.25
CA ARG A 98 -10.64 -6.45 0.26
C ARG A 98 -11.58 -5.32 0.65
N GLN A 99 -11.00 -4.24 1.17
CA GLN A 99 -11.69 -3.02 1.54
C GLN A 99 -10.73 -1.82 1.48
N VAL A 100 -11.24 -0.68 1.03
CA VAL A 100 -10.59 0.62 1.16
C VAL A 100 -11.47 1.52 2.02
N PHE A 101 -10.91 2.06 3.09
CA PHE A 101 -11.64 2.88 4.06
C PHE A 101 -11.46 4.36 3.73
N LEU A 102 -11.95 4.79 2.56
CA LEU A 102 -11.77 6.16 2.07
C LEU A 102 -12.38 7.20 3.02
N GLU A 103 -13.44 6.85 3.75
CA GLU A 103 -14.03 7.75 4.74
C GLU A 103 -13.10 8.04 5.94
N GLN A 104 -12.12 7.16 6.18
CA GLN A 104 -11.12 7.26 7.24
C GLN A 104 -9.76 7.77 6.73
N SER A 105 -9.69 8.22 5.47
CA SER A 105 -8.46 8.77 4.90
C SER A 105 -8.06 10.08 5.58
N ASP A 106 -6.76 10.29 5.74
CA ASP A 106 -6.17 11.55 6.14
C ASP A 106 -5.36 12.19 4.99
N SER A 107 -5.11 13.49 5.08
CA SER A 107 -4.30 14.19 4.09
C SER A 107 -3.51 15.35 4.67
N GLY A 108 -2.29 15.54 4.20
CA GLY A 108 -1.45 16.69 4.52
C GLY A 108 -0.85 17.31 3.26
N TYR A 109 -0.73 18.63 3.22
CA TYR A 109 -0.09 19.34 2.10
C TYR A 109 1.21 20.00 2.55
N ASP A 110 2.28 19.74 1.80
CA ASP A 110 3.56 20.44 1.92
C ASP A 110 3.89 21.09 0.56
N PRO A 111 4.14 22.41 0.49
CA PRO A 111 4.39 23.09 -0.79
C PRO A 111 5.61 22.57 -1.57
N SER A 112 6.58 21.96 -0.90
CA SER A 112 7.79 21.42 -1.51
C SER A 112 7.64 19.95 -1.94
N GLN A 113 6.71 19.22 -1.32
CA GLN A 113 6.53 17.79 -1.56
C GLN A 113 5.21 17.45 -2.28
N GLY A 114 4.20 18.32 -2.19
CA GLY A 114 2.84 18.08 -2.68
C GLY A 114 1.89 17.55 -1.60
N LEU A 115 0.75 17.03 -2.05
CA LEU A 115 -0.27 16.39 -1.24
C LEU A 115 0.20 14.99 -0.82
N LEU A 116 0.20 14.70 0.47
CA LEU A 116 0.26 13.35 1.01
C LEU A 116 -1.16 12.90 1.36
N LEU A 117 -1.58 11.79 0.79
CA LEU A 117 -2.85 11.12 1.07
C LEU A 117 -2.56 9.80 1.79
N THR A 118 -3.15 9.60 2.96
CA THR A 118 -2.99 8.38 3.77
C THR A 118 -4.32 7.63 3.78
N ILE A 119 -4.33 6.44 3.19
CA ILE A 119 -5.54 5.63 3.00
C ILE A 119 -5.44 4.35 3.82
N PRO A 120 -6.33 4.11 4.79
CA PRO A 120 -6.43 2.81 5.42
C PRO A 120 -7.03 1.78 4.44
N VAL A 121 -6.41 0.61 4.38
CA VAL A 121 -6.82 -0.51 3.52
C VAL A 121 -6.84 -1.82 4.31
N GLY A 122 -7.77 -2.69 3.94
CA GLY A 122 -7.90 -4.04 4.46
C GLY A 122 -7.62 -5.07 3.38
N ARG A 123 -6.82 -6.08 3.72
CA ARG A 123 -6.63 -7.28 2.88
C ARG A 123 -7.53 -8.41 3.38
N LEU A 124 -7.77 -9.38 2.51
CA LEU A 124 -8.56 -10.57 2.87
C LEU A 124 -7.83 -11.35 3.96
N ASP A 125 -8.52 -11.58 5.07
CA ASP A 125 -8.14 -12.61 6.03
C ASP A 125 -8.68 -13.97 5.54
N PRO A 126 -7.80 -14.95 5.23
CA PRO A 126 -8.21 -16.25 4.70
C PRO A 126 -8.98 -17.09 5.73
N ASP A 127 -8.82 -16.85 7.02
CA ASP A 127 -9.48 -17.63 8.07
C ASP A 127 -10.93 -17.18 8.28
N THR A 128 -11.20 -15.87 8.14
CA THR A 128 -12.53 -15.29 8.38
C THR A 128 -13.28 -14.91 7.11
N GLY A 129 -12.59 -14.76 5.97
CA GLY A 129 -13.16 -14.24 4.72
C GLY A 129 -13.44 -12.72 4.74
N GLY A 130 -13.07 -12.05 5.84
CA GLY A 130 -13.30 -10.63 6.07
C GLY A 130 -12.00 -9.81 6.03
N VAL A 131 -12.03 -8.68 6.73
CA VAL A 131 -10.84 -7.87 7.06
C VAL A 131 -10.67 -7.93 8.57
N ASP A 132 -9.49 -8.33 9.05
CA ASP A 132 -9.14 -8.19 10.46
C ASP A 132 -8.84 -6.71 10.75
N ALA A 133 -9.51 -6.15 11.77
CA ALA A 133 -9.31 -4.77 12.18
C ALA A 133 -7.86 -4.52 12.65
N ALA A 134 -7.20 -5.54 13.21
CA ALA A 134 -5.80 -5.45 13.64
C ALA A 134 -4.81 -5.46 12.47
N SER A 135 -5.24 -5.85 11.26
CA SER A 135 -4.42 -5.90 10.05
C SER A 135 -4.71 -4.79 9.05
N ILE A 136 -5.44 -3.74 9.45
CA ILE A 136 -5.64 -2.56 8.60
C ILE A 136 -4.31 -1.80 8.49
N GLU A 137 -3.85 -1.63 7.26
CA GLU A 137 -2.60 -0.94 6.94
C GLU A 137 -2.90 0.41 6.29
N SER A 138 -1.94 1.34 6.34
CA SER A 138 -2.06 2.62 5.61
C SER A 138 -1.23 2.58 4.34
N VAL A 139 -1.85 2.96 3.21
CA VAL A 139 -1.16 3.28 1.97
C VAL A 139 -0.97 4.79 1.91
N GLU A 140 0.28 5.22 1.78
CA GLU A 140 0.64 6.63 1.67
C GLU A 140 0.98 6.95 0.22
N ILE A 141 0.25 7.90 -0.36
CA ILE A 141 0.43 8.34 -1.74
C ILE A 141 0.77 9.82 -1.73
N ARG A 142 1.92 10.15 -2.29
CA ARG A 142 2.30 11.54 -2.54
C ARG A 142 1.96 11.94 -3.96
N ILE A 143 1.29 13.07 -4.10
CA ILE A 143 0.78 13.62 -5.34
C ILE A 143 1.29 15.05 -5.49
N ASN A 144 2.07 15.31 -6.54
CA ASN A 144 2.44 16.66 -6.91
C ASN A 144 1.24 17.35 -7.60
N GLN A 145 0.68 18.37 -6.98
CA GLN A 145 -0.52 19.04 -7.50
C GLN A 145 -0.25 20.00 -8.67
N ALA A 146 1.00 20.19 -9.08
CA ALA A 146 1.37 20.98 -10.25
C ALA A 146 1.69 20.08 -11.46
N SER A 147 2.46 19.01 -11.26
CA SER A 147 2.84 18.08 -12.34
C SER A 147 1.93 16.88 -12.49
N GLY A 148 1.16 16.55 -11.45
CA GLY A 148 0.34 15.34 -11.39
C GLY A 148 1.09 14.06 -11.04
N GLU A 149 2.41 14.12 -10.83
CA GLU A 149 3.23 12.96 -10.49
C GLU A 149 2.77 12.30 -9.18
N LEU A 150 2.65 10.97 -9.20
CA LEU A 150 2.26 10.16 -8.05
C LEU A 150 3.40 9.24 -7.64
N ARG A 151 3.57 9.05 -6.33
CA ARG A 151 4.44 8.01 -5.78
C ARG A 151 3.84 7.42 -4.51
N ILE A 152 3.95 6.10 -4.36
CA ILE A 152 3.71 5.46 -3.07
C ILE A 152 4.89 5.79 -2.16
N GLU A 153 4.62 6.29 -0.96
CA GLU A 153 5.65 6.39 0.06
C GLU A 153 5.82 5.00 0.66
N THR A 154 6.99 4.40 0.47
CA THR A 154 7.31 3.15 1.16
C THR A 154 7.52 3.50 2.63
N GLY A 155 6.47 3.35 3.43
CA GLY A 155 6.57 3.41 4.87
C GLY A 155 7.53 2.32 5.33
N GLY A 156 8.69 2.71 5.85
CA GLY A 156 9.42 1.85 6.77
C GLY A 156 8.44 1.43 7.86
N ALA A 157 8.45 0.14 8.19
CA ALA A 157 7.73 -0.39 9.33
C ALA A 157 7.74 0.62 10.48
N SER A 158 6.56 1.06 10.92
CA SER A 158 6.44 1.70 12.23
C SER A 158 7.21 0.80 13.21
N PRO A 159 8.23 1.30 13.93
CA PRO A 159 8.92 0.47 14.88
C PRO A 159 7.88 0.11 15.94
N ALA A 160 7.37 -1.12 15.85
CA ALA A 160 6.74 -1.77 16.98
C ALA A 160 7.69 -1.52 18.15
N THR A 161 7.20 -0.76 19.12
CA THR A 161 7.88 -0.58 20.40
C THR A 161 8.21 -1.98 20.89
N SER A 162 9.49 -2.32 20.81
CA SER A 162 10.01 -3.59 21.30
C SER A 162 9.54 -3.71 22.75
N PRO A 163 8.84 -4.79 23.15
CA PRO A 163 8.49 -4.99 24.54
C PRO A 163 9.80 -5.06 25.31
N GLY A 164 10.05 -4.04 26.13
CA GLY A 164 11.21 -4.00 27.00
C GLY A 164 11.28 -5.30 27.80
N VAL A 165 12.35 -6.07 27.54
CA VAL A 165 12.73 -7.21 28.37
C VAL A 165 12.96 -6.67 29.77
N LYS A 166 12.01 -6.93 30.69
CA LYS A 166 12.23 -6.76 32.12
C LYS A 166 13.18 -7.87 32.56
N ASN A 167 14.46 -7.55 32.71
CA ASN A 167 15.36 -8.37 33.51
C ASN A 167 14.96 -8.23 34.98
N SER A 168 14.16 -9.19 35.45
CA SER A 168 13.94 -9.43 36.87
C SER A 168 15.19 -10.05 37.49
N ASP A 169 15.73 -9.33 38.47
CA ASP A 169 16.32 -9.83 39.72
C ASP A 169 17.65 -10.59 39.66
N ALA A 170 18.73 -9.82 39.80
CA ALA A 170 19.89 -10.23 40.57
C ALA A 170 19.66 -9.89 42.05
N LYS A 171 19.19 -10.86 42.85
CA LYS A 171 19.30 -10.82 44.31
C LYS A 171 19.24 -12.21 44.93
N LYS A 172 20.40 -12.88 45.03
CA LYS A 172 20.85 -13.56 46.25
C LYS A 172 22.30 -14.00 46.15
#